data_AF-A0A1Z4GI70-F1
#
_entry.id   AF-A0A1Z4GI70-F1
#
_cell.length_a   1.000
_cell.length_b   1.000
_cell.length_c   1.000
_cell.angle_alpha   90.00
_cell.angle_beta   90.00
_cell.angle_gamma   90.00
#
_symmetry.space_group_name_H-M   'P 1'
#
loop_
_entity.id
_entity.type
_entity.pdbx_description
1 polymer ?
#
loop_
_entity_poly.entity_id
_entity_poly.type
_entity_poly.pdbx_seq_one_letter_code
_entity_poly.pdbx_strand_id
1 'polypeptide(L)'
;MSNQTRHSGYNWVQSHNPAKLDLKLQQEFQKEPTFYYFAYGSCMCPVDLKRSLGENTHPYVIGPGVLKGYRLGFYLYSPSRKCGVLDVVKDPKASVKGVLYQLPWRLSEYLDKREGVSQGLYQHEAVEIHSHNSIYKDVRTYVVVSKLSEEAAPNDWYFNVVLRGAVTCGLPEEYCWHLFNHMYNLQQQHQAQPIRRSA
;
A
#
# COMPACT_ATOMS: atom_id res chain seq x y z
N MET A 1 -35.14 41.01 73.03
CA MET A 1 -35.56 41.21 71.63
C MET A 1 -34.65 40.33 70.77
N SER A 2 -34.97 39.04 70.54
CA SER A 2 -35.74 38.52 69.37
C SER A 2 -35.07 38.94 68.05
N ASN A 3 -34.51 38.07 67.19
CA ASN A 3 -35.03 36.79 66.70
C ASN A 3 -33.94 35.87 66.14
N GLN A 4 -34.18 34.56 66.23
CA GLN A 4 -33.62 33.50 65.38
C GLN A 4 -34.16 33.63 63.95
N THR A 5 -33.38 33.24 62.94
CA THR A 5 -33.94 32.50 61.79
C THR A 5 -32.87 31.61 61.13
N ARG A 6 -33.20 30.32 61.01
CA ARG A 6 -32.51 29.29 60.21
C ARG A 6 -32.95 29.41 58.74
N HIS A 7 -32.06 29.16 57.78
CA HIS A 7 -32.38 28.54 56.47
C HIS A 7 -31.08 27.94 55.92
N SER A 8 -30.95 26.61 55.86
CA SER A 8 -31.40 25.71 54.79
C SER A 8 -30.39 25.67 53.64
N GLY A 9 -29.81 24.49 53.43
CA GLY A 9 -28.74 24.26 52.47
C GLY A 9 -29.22 24.21 51.03
N TYR A 10 -28.25 24.38 50.13
CA TYR A 10 -28.37 23.95 48.74
C TYR A 10 -27.07 23.26 48.36
N ASN A 11 -27.20 21.95 48.15
CA ASN A 11 -26.21 21.07 47.56
C ASN A 11 -26.13 21.44 46.07
N TRP A 12 -24.96 21.83 45.57
CA TRP A 12 -24.75 22.01 44.14
C TRP A 12 -24.71 20.64 43.47
N VAL A 13 -25.86 20.21 42.94
CA VAL A 13 -25.91 19.10 41.98
C VAL A 13 -25.15 19.55 40.74
N GLN A 14 -24.02 18.88 40.45
CA GLN A 14 -23.36 19.02 39.15
C GLN A 14 -24.38 18.71 38.06
N SER A 15 -24.81 19.76 37.35
CA SER A 15 -25.62 19.64 36.15
C SER A 15 -24.84 18.78 35.16
N HIS A 16 -25.22 17.50 35.07
CA HIS A 16 -24.79 16.62 34.02
C HIS A 16 -25.34 17.22 32.74
N ASN A 17 -24.52 17.97 32.02
CA ASN A 17 -24.90 18.59 30.77
C ASN A 17 -24.98 17.47 29.72
N PRO A 18 -26.17 17.02 29.31
CA PRO A 18 -26.30 15.89 28.40
C PRO A 18 -25.71 16.22 27.03
N ALA A 19 -25.64 17.51 26.66
CA ALA A 19 -25.02 17.94 25.41
C ALA A 19 -23.50 17.63 25.34
N LYS A 20 -22.79 17.59 26.48
CA LYS A 20 -21.36 17.19 26.51
C LYS A 20 -21.17 15.68 26.39
N LEU A 21 -22.16 14.88 26.79
CA LEU A 21 -22.16 13.44 26.61
C LEU A 21 -22.56 13.11 25.15
N ASP A 22 -23.54 13.83 24.62
CA ASP A 22 -23.99 13.73 23.22
C ASP A 22 -22.89 14.13 22.24
N LEU A 23 -22.12 15.19 22.53
CA LEU A 23 -20.96 15.58 21.72
C LEU A 23 -19.83 14.54 21.79
N LYS A 24 -19.66 13.82 22.91
CA LYS A 24 -18.68 12.73 23.04
C LYS A 24 -19.15 11.44 22.35
N LEU A 25 -20.45 11.19 22.32
CA LEU A 25 -21.07 10.06 21.61
C LEU A 25 -21.17 10.31 20.10
N GLN A 26 -21.35 11.56 19.68
CA GLN A 26 -21.26 11.99 18.27
C GLN A 26 -19.81 12.05 17.76
N GLN A 27 -18.83 12.05 18.66
CA GLN A 27 -17.40 11.92 18.35
C GLN A 27 -16.91 10.46 18.30
N GLU A 28 -17.79 9.48 18.44
CA GLU A 28 -17.59 8.20 17.76
C GLU A 28 -17.98 8.37 16.29
N PHE A 29 -17.18 9.14 15.56
CA PHE A 29 -17.18 9.04 14.10
C PHE A 29 -16.99 7.58 13.77
N GLN A 30 -18.06 6.93 13.27
CA GLN A 30 -17.98 5.63 12.61
C GLN A 30 -16.77 5.70 11.67
N LYS A 31 -15.67 5.05 12.05
CA LYS A 31 -14.45 5.07 11.23
C LYS A 31 -14.86 4.58 9.85
N GLU A 32 -14.55 5.38 8.83
CA GLU A 32 -14.83 5.01 7.44
C GLU A 32 -14.34 3.57 7.20
N PRO A 33 -15.13 2.72 6.51
CA PRO A 33 -14.69 1.36 6.21
C PRO A 33 -13.35 1.36 5.47
N THR A 34 -12.42 0.52 5.91
CA THR A 34 -11.08 0.38 5.31
C THR A 34 -10.77 -1.06 4.90
N PHE A 35 -9.76 -1.21 4.04
CA PHE A 35 -9.12 -2.49 3.72
C PHE A 35 -7.60 -2.37 3.75
N TYR A 36 -6.91 -3.50 3.93
CA TYR A 36 -5.46 -3.54 3.87
C TYR A 36 -4.98 -3.77 2.43
N TYR A 37 -3.95 -3.02 2.03
CA TYR A 37 -3.32 -3.12 0.72
C TYR A 37 -1.80 -3.26 0.87
N PHE A 38 -1.22 -4.25 0.19
CA PHE A 38 0.23 -4.45 0.13
C PHE A 38 0.78 -4.05 -1.23
N ALA A 39 1.67 -3.05 -1.22
CA ALA A 39 2.38 -2.59 -2.40
C ALA A 39 3.82 -3.13 -2.42
N TYR A 40 4.24 -3.73 -3.52
CA TYR A 40 5.61 -4.23 -3.72
C TYR A 40 6.33 -3.62 -4.92
N GLY A 41 5.68 -2.70 -5.64
CA GLY A 41 6.23 -2.01 -6.82
C GLY A 41 6.07 -0.50 -6.76
N SER A 42 5.67 0.13 -7.87
CA SER A 42 5.54 1.60 -7.95
C SER A 42 4.55 2.24 -6.96
N CYS A 43 3.70 1.44 -6.32
CA CYS A 43 2.76 1.87 -5.28
C CYS A 43 3.41 1.96 -3.89
N MET A 44 4.67 1.54 -3.73
CA MET A 44 5.38 1.64 -2.45
C MET A 44 5.54 3.09 -2.01
N CYS A 45 5.78 4.04 -2.91
CA CYS A 45 5.88 5.45 -2.54
C CYS A 45 4.48 6.09 -2.40
N PRO A 46 4.12 6.65 -1.23
CA PRO A 46 2.82 7.30 -1.04
C PRO A 46 2.61 8.48 -2.00
N VAL A 47 3.67 9.21 -2.35
CA VAL A 47 3.58 10.32 -3.32
C VAL A 47 3.13 9.83 -4.70
N ASP A 48 3.66 8.69 -5.15
CA ASP A 48 3.25 8.09 -6.42
C ASP A 48 1.86 7.44 -6.31
N LEU A 49 1.48 6.90 -5.16
CA LEU A 49 0.13 6.39 -4.92
C LEU A 49 -0.93 7.51 -4.94
N LYS A 50 -0.64 8.64 -4.30
CA LYS A 50 -1.47 9.86 -4.29
C LYS A 50 -1.83 10.33 -5.70
N ARG A 51 -0.87 10.30 -6.63
CA ARG A 51 -1.12 10.73 -8.03
C ARG A 51 -2.19 9.90 -8.73
N SER A 52 -2.34 8.62 -8.38
CA SER A 52 -3.38 7.76 -8.96
C SER A 52 -4.69 7.78 -8.18
N LEU A 53 -4.63 7.93 -6.85
CA LEU A 53 -5.81 7.87 -6.00
C LEU A 53 -6.48 9.25 -5.81
N GLY A 54 -5.81 10.34 -6.20
CA GLY A 54 -6.37 11.69 -6.17
C GLY A 54 -6.35 12.38 -4.81
N GLU A 55 -5.76 11.76 -3.78
CA GLU A 55 -5.71 12.35 -2.43
C GLU A 55 -4.44 11.99 -1.65
N ASN A 56 -4.25 12.61 -0.49
CA ASN A 56 -3.09 12.34 0.34
C ASN A 56 -3.13 10.92 0.95
N THR A 57 -2.23 10.06 0.50
CA THR A 57 -2.13 8.66 0.93
C THR A 57 -1.12 8.43 2.05
N HIS A 58 -0.32 9.43 2.41
CA HIS A 58 0.65 9.31 3.50
C HIS A 58 0.02 8.91 4.85
N PRO A 59 -1.17 9.43 5.25
CA PRO A 59 -1.85 9.02 6.47
C PRO A 59 -2.29 7.54 6.49
N TYR A 60 -2.33 6.88 5.34
CA TYR A 60 -2.74 5.48 5.21
C TYR A 60 -1.59 4.48 5.28
N VAL A 61 -0.35 4.94 5.39
CA VAL A 61 0.83 4.07 5.49
C VAL A 61 0.86 3.43 6.88
N ILE A 62 0.90 2.10 6.93
CA ILE A 62 1.22 1.35 8.15
C ILE A 62 2.74 1.19 8.28
N GLY A 63 3.41 0.88 7.16
CA GLY A 63 4.86 0.76 7.10
C GLY A 63 5.35 -0.47 6.34
N PRO A 64 6.63 -0.86 6.49
CA PRO A 64 7.18 -2.04 5.84
C PRO A 64 6.45 -3.33 6.21
N GLY A 65 6.25 -4.20 5.22
CA GLY A 65 5.67 -5.53 5.40
C GLY A 65 6.41 -6.58 4.58
N VAL A 66 6.24 -7.84 4.99
CA VAL A 66 6.84 -9.01 4.34
C VAL A 66 5.75 -9.98 3.91
N LEU A 67 5.71 -10.25 2.60
CA LEU A 67 4.90 -11.29 1.96
C LEU A 67 5.77 -12.54 1.80
N LYS A 68 5.47 -13.60 2.55
CA LYS A 68 6.19 -14.88 2.48
C LYS A 68 5.60 -15.79 1.41
N GLY A 69 6.42 -16.66 0.84
CA GLY A 69 5.98 -17.64 -0.16
C GLY A 69 5.86 -17.05 -1.57
N TYR A 70 6.52 -15.90 -1.81
CA TYR A 70 6.56 -15.24 -3.10
C TYR A 70 7.95 -14.67 -3.39
N ARG A 71 8.24 -14.51 -4.67
CA ARG A 71 9.37 -13.75 -5.19
C ARG A 71 8.89 -12.66 -6.14
N LEU A 72 9.71 -11.62 -6.32
CA LEU A 72 9.50 -10.63 -7.36
C LEU A 72 9.88 -11.20 -8.75
N GLY A 73 9.32 -10.60 -9.79
CA GLY A 73 9.76 -10.75 -11.18
C GLY A 73 9.06 -9.74 -12.08
N PHE A 74 9.49 -9.64 -13.34
CA PHE A 74 8.94 -8.69 -14.32
C PHE A 74 8.16 -9.37 -15.45
N TYR A 75 7.10 -10.11 -15.10
CA TYR A 75 6.35 -10.93 -16.06
C TYR A 75 5.19 -10.21 -16.76
N LEU A 76 5.16 -8.89 -16.75
CA LEU A 76 4.20 -8.09 -17.50
C LEU A 76 4.90 -6.93 -18.18
N TYR A 77 4.64 -6.76 -19.48
CA TYR A 77 4.97 -5.52 -20.18
C TYR A 77 3.79 -4.56 -20.09
N SER A 78 4.01 -3.40 -19.49
CA SER A 78 2.98 -2.36 -19.36
C SER A 78 2.95 -1.48 -20.61
N PRO A 79 1.84 -1.43 -21.37
CA PRO A 79 1.76 -0.57 -22.56
C PRO A 79 1.83 0.93 -22.23
N SER A 80 1.26 1.33 -21.08
CA SER A 80 1.24 2.74 -20.65
C SER A 80 2.61 3.21 -20.15
N ARG A 81 3.37 2.34 -19.48
CA ARG A 81 4.72 2.65 -18.97
C ARG A 81 5.82 2.31 -19.98
N LYS A 82 5.50 1.53 -21.01
CA LYS A 82 6.42 1.06 -22.06
C LYS A 82 7.65 0.34 -21.51
N CYS A 83 7.44 -0.55 -20.55
CA CYS A 83 8.51 -1.37 -19.96
C CYS A 83 7.93 -2.58 -19.20
N GLY A 84 8.81 -3.48 -18.78
CA GLY A 84 8.49 -4.48 -17.77
C GLY A 84 8.11 -3.85 -16.44
N VAL A 85 7.13 -4.43 -15.76
CA VAL A 85 6.66 -4.00 -14.43
C VAL A 85 6.63 -5.18 -13.47
N LEU A 86 6.75 -4.86 -12.17
CA LEU A 86 6.83 -5.86 -11.11
C LEU A 86 5.57 -6.68 -10.95
N ASP A 87 5.79 -7.94 -10.65
CA ASP A 87 4.83 -8.96 -10.30
C ASP A 87 5.33 -9.72 -9.07
N VAL A 88 4.42 -10.45 -8.41
CA VAL A 88 4.79 -11.48 -7.43
C VAL A 88 4.37 -12.86 -7.93
N VAL A 89 5.28 -13.81 -7.78
CA VAL A 89 5.07 -15.21 -8.18
C VAL A 89 5.29 -16.10 -6.99
N LYS A 90 4.47 -17.15 -6.84
CA LYS A 90 4.58 -18.13 -5.76
C LYS A 90 5.98 -18.76 -5.77
N ASP A 91 6.62 -18.71 -4.61
CA ASP A 91 7.88 -19.38 -4.32
C ASP A 91 7.94 -19.63 -2.81
N PRO A 92 7.70 -20.88 -2.35
CA PRO A 92 7.64 -21.21 -0.92
C PRO A 92 8.91 -20.85 -0.13
N LYS A 93 10.05 -20.65 -0.80
CA LYS A 93 11.34 -20.37 -0.16
C LYS A 93 11.69 -18.89 -0.16
N ALA A 94 10.93 -18.06 -0.86
CA ALA A 94 11.21 -16.64 -1.01
C ALA A 94 10.27 -15.75 -0.19
N SER A 95 10.65 -14.48 -0.09
CA SER A 95 9.81 -13.43 0.48
C SER A 95 9.98 -12.11 -0.26
N VAL A 96 8.90 -11.32 -0.29
CA VAL A 96 8.85 -9.99 -0.89
C VAL A 96 8.65 -8.96 0.22
N LYS A 97 9.49 -7.93 0.23
CA LYS A 97 9.32 -6.78 1.12
C LYS A 97 8.63 -5.66 0.36
N GLY A 98 7.71 -4.99 1.03
CA GLY A 98 6.89 -3.94 0.44
C GLY A 98 6.33 -3.03 1.52
N VAL A 99 5.29 -2.28 1.17
CA VAL A 99 4.63 -1.31 2.04
C VAL A 99 3.19 -1.71 2.24
N LEU A 100 2.80 -1.81 3.51
CA LEU A 100 1.43 -2.06 3.94
C LEU A 100 0.69 -0.74 4.14
N TYR A 101 -0.50 -0.65 3.57
CA TYR A 101 -1.42 0.47 3.68
C TYR A 101 -2.74 0.03 4.30
N GLN A 102 -3.42 0.94 4.99
CA GLN A 102 -4.83 0.84 5.36
C GLN A 102 -5.62 1.89 4.60
N LEU A 103 -6.23 1.49 3.49
CA LEU A 103 -6.92 2.40 2.57
C LEU A 103 -8.43 2.42 2.84
N PRO A 104 -9.10 3.58 2.70
CA PRO A 104 -10.56 3.66 2.64
C PRO A 104 -11.14 2.88 1.46
N TRP A 105 -12.29 2.22 1.65
CA TRP A 105 -12.94 1.44 0.59
C TRP A 105 -13.29 2.25 -0.65
N ARG A 106 -13.59 3.55 -0.52
CA ARG A 106 -13.84 4.45 -1.67
C ARG A 106 -12.65 4.58 -2.64
N LEU A 107 -11.44 4.24 -2.21
CA LEU A 107 -10.24 4.24 -3.07
C LEU A 107 -10.05 2.93 -3.84
N SER A 108 -10.82 1.89 -3.53
CA SER A 108 -10.68 0.55 -4.12
C SER A 108 -10.75 0.59 -5.65
N GLU A 109 -11.75 1.24 -6.22
CA GLU A 109 -11.95 1.30 -7.68
C GLU A 109 -10.85 2.10 -8.40
N TYR A 110 -10.34 3.16 -7.75
CA TYR A 110 -9.23 3.95 -8.29
C TYR A 110 -7.92 3.13 -8.33
N LEU A 111 -7.71 2.29 -7.31
CA LEU A 111 -6.60 1.35 -7.27
C LEU A 111 -6.76 0.28 -8.35
N ASP A 112 -7.95 -0.29 -8.52
CA ASP A 112 -8.24 -1.28 -9.56
C ASP A 112 -8.04 -0.72 -10.97
N LYS A 113 -8.42 0.55 -11.19
CA LYS A 113 -8.16 1.27 -12.44
C LYS A 113 -6.66 1.46 -12.68
N ARG A 114 -5.89 1.79 -11.63
CA ARG A 114 -4.43 1.95 -11.71
C ARG A 114 -3.73 0.65 -12.11
N GLU A 115 -4.16 -0.47 -11.51
CA GLU A 115 -3.58 -1.79 -11.77
C GLU A 115 -4.16 -2.46 -13.02
N GLY A 116 -5.11 -1.83 -13.72
CA GLY A 116 -5.67 -2.34 -14.97
C GLY A 116 -6.47 -3.64 -14.79
N VAL A 117 -7.20 -3.76 -13.68
CA VAL A 117 -8.02 -4.95 -13.37
C VAL A 117 -9.04 -5.23 -14.47
N SER A 118 -9.77 -4.20 -14.91
CA SER A 118 -10.75 -4.32 -16.01
C SER A 118 -10.11 -4.61 -17.37
N GLN A 119 -8.79 -4.42 -17.50
CA GLN A 119 -8.01 -4.71 -18.70
C GLN A 119 -7.34 -6.10 -18.62
N GLY A 120 -7.51 -6.83 -17.52
CA GLY A 120 -6.87 -8.13 -17.30
C GLY A 120 -5.35 -8.07 -17.11
N LEU A 121 -4.79 -6.92 -16.73
CA LEU A 121 -3.34 -6.80 -16.48
C LEU A 121 -2.97 -7.45 -15.15
N TYR A 122 -3.69 -7.08 -14.10
CA TYR A 122 -3.56 -7.65 -12.76
C TYR A 122 -4.93 -8.10 -12.23
N GLN A 123 -4.91 -9.01 -11.26
CA GLN A 123 -6.06 -9.41 -10.48
C GLN A 123 -5.76 -9.29 -8.98
N HIS A 124 -6.81 -9.25 -8.16
CA HIS A 124 -6.65 -9.29 -6.70
C HIS A 124 -6.09 -10.64 -6.25
N GLU A 125 -5.23 -10.59 -5.25
CA GLU A 125 -4.89 -11.76 -4.45
C GLU A 125 -4.95 -11.38 -2.97
N ALA A 126 -5.62 -12.22 -2.17
CA ALA A 126 -5.69 -12.07 -0.73
C ALA A 126 -4.50 -12.79 -0.09
N VAL A 127 -3.70 -12.06 0.69
CA VAL A 127 -2.45 -12.57 1.26
C VAL A 127 -2.31 -12.26 2.74
N GLU A 128 -1.40 -12.97 3.38
CA GLU A 128 -0.95 -12.69 4.74
C GLU A 128 0.34 -11.85 4.70
N ILE A 129 0.36 -10.74 5.44
CA ILE A 129 1.52 -9.84 5.54
C ILE A 129 2.02 -9.78 6.97
N HIS A 130 3.32 -10.04 7.15
CA HIS A 130 4.01 -9.79 8.41
C HIS A 130 4.52 -8.35 8.42
N SER A 131 4.06 -7.52 9.35
CA SER A 131 4.55 -6.16 9.53
C SER A 131 4.77 -5.90 11.02
N HIS A 132 5.96 -5.42 11.38
CA HIS A 132 6.38 -5.28 12.77
C HIS A 132 6.16 -6.59 13.56
N ASN A 133 5.42 -6.53 14.66
CA ASN A 133 5.09 -7.67 15.51
C ASN A 133 3.66 -8.18 15.27
N SER A 134 3.11 -7.94 14.07
CA SER A 134 1.72 -8.27 13.74
C SER A 134 1.61 -9.00 12.41
N ILE A 135 0.56 -9.81 12.31
CA ILE A 135 0.18 -10.54 11.10
C ILE A 135 -1.15 -9.97 10.63
N TYR A 136 -1.17 -9.46 9.41
CA TYR A 136 -2.35 -8.92 8.76
C TYR A 136 -2.87 -9.97 7.78
N LYS A 137 -4.11 -10.41 7.98
CA LYS A 137 -4.81 -11.36 7.11
C LYS A 137 -5.67 -10.63 6.09
N ASP A 138 -6.05 -11.34 5.03
CA ASP A 138 -6.93 -10.84 3.97
C ASP A 138 -6.46 -9.51 3.37
N VAL A 139 -5.13 -9.33 3.29
CA VAL A 139 -4.52 -8.14 2.71
C VAL A 139 -4.63 -8.26 1.20
N ARG A 140 -5.20 -7.24 0.56
CA ARG A 140 -5.24 -7.18 -0.89
C ARG A 140 -3.84 -6.90 -1.42
N THR A 141 -3.40 -7.72 -2.37
CA THR A 141 -2.31 -7.39 -3.30
C THR A 141 -2.80 -7.61 -4.72
N TYR A 142 -1.95 -7.29 -5.70
CA TYR A 142 -2.24 -7.51 -7.11
C TYR A 142 -1.22 -8.47 -7.69
N VAL A 143 -1.64 -9.38 -8.56
CA VAL A 143 -0.75 -10.30 -9.29
C VAL A 143 -1.06 -10.29 -10.77
N VAL A 144 -0.04 -10.43 -11.62
CA VAL A 144 -0.24 -10.45 -13.08
C VAL A 144 -1.08 -11.65 -13.48
N VAL A 145 -2.10 -11.41 -14.31
CA VAL A 145 -3.03 -12.46 -14.80
C VAL A 145 -2.37 -13.34 -15.85
N SER A 146 -1.89 -12.73 -16.94
CA SER A 146 -1.23 -13.42 -18.05
C SER A 146 0.26 -13.09 -18.04
N LYS A 147 1.04 -13.97 -17.41
CA LYS A 147 2.48 -13.79 -17.23
C LYS A 147 3.25 -14.10 -18.52
N LEU A 148 4.21 -13.24 -18.86
CA LEU A 148 5.21 -13.50 -19.89
C LEU A 148 6.05 -14.73 -19.53
N SER A 149 6.57 -15.43 -20.53
CA SER A 149 7.48 -16.57 -20.33
C SER A 149 8.84 -16.16 -19.78
N GLU A 150 9.26 -14.93 -20.08
CA GLU A 150 10.52 -14.34 -19.65
C GLU A 150 10.26 -12.96 -19.04
N GLU A 151 11.20 -12.50 -18.21
CA GLU A 151 11.10 -11.20 -17.59
C GLU A 151 11.41 -10.07 -18.57
N ALA A 152 10.57 -9.05 -18.56
CA ALA A 152 10.76 -7.83 -19.35
C ALA A 152 11.53 -6.78 -18.53
N ALA A 153 12.49 -6.10 -19.15
CA ALA A 153 13.27 -5.09 -18.44
C ALA A 153 12.43 -3.84 -18.08
N PRO A 154 12.59 -3.26 -16.88
CA PRO A 154 12.06 -1.94 -16.56
C PRO A 154 12.82 -0.85 -17.32
N ASN A 155 12.16 0.29 -17.57
CA ASN A 155 12.85 1.50 -18.03
C ASN A 155 13.35 2.33 -16.83
N ASP A 156 14.21 3.32 -17.11
CA ASP A 156 14.85 4.13 -16.06
C ASP A 156 13.84 4.86 -15.18
N TRP A 157 12.72 5.30 -15.75
CA TRP A 157 11.68 5.96 -14.97
C TRP A 157 11.05 4.99 -13.95
N TYR A 158 10.63 3.80 -14.39
CA TYR A 158 10.00 2.81 -13.51
C TYR A 158 10.99 2.29 -12.47
N PHE A 159 12.23 2.02 -12.89
CA PHE A 159 13.36 1.66 -12.03
C PHE A 159 13.50 2.62 -10.86
N ASN A 160 13.59 3.93 -11.16
CA ASN A 160 13.78 4.96 -10.15
C ASN A 160 12.56 5.12 -9.24
N VAL A 161 11.34 4.98 -9.77
CA VAL A 161 10.11 5.02 -8.97
C VAL A 161 10.08 3.88 -7.95
N VAL A 162 10.39 2.66 -8.39
CA VAL A 162 10.42 1.47 -7.53
C VAL A 162 11.48 1.61 -6.43
N LEU A 163 12.73 1.96 -6.78
CA LEU A 163 13.78 2.12 -5.78
C LEU A 163 13.53 3.27 -4.82
N ARG A 164 13.02 4.41 -5.31
CA ARG A 164 12.62 5.51 -4.43
C ARG A 164 11.59 5.05 -3.41
N GLY A 165 10.57 4.31 -3.85
CA GLY A 165 9.57 3.74 -2.95
C GLY A 165 10.18 2.81 -1.90
N ALA A 166 11.03 1.87 -2.34
CA ALA A 166 11.71 0.94 -1.45
C ALA A 166 12.55 1.66 -0.38
N VAL A 167 13.38 2.62 -0.79
CA VAL A 167 14.27 3.36 0.11
C VAL A 167 13.49 4.28 1.05
N THR A 168 12.60 5.11 0.51
CA THR A 168 11.88 6.13 1.30
C THR A 168 10.86 5.56 2.28
N CYS A 169 10.39 4.33 2.05
CA CYS A 169 9.52 3.63 3.00
C CYS A 169 10.28 2.72 3.97
N GLY A 170 11.62 2.76 3.97
CA GLY A 170 12.44 2.09 4.98
C GLY A 170 12.58 0.58 4.78
N LEU A 171 12.56 0.10 3.53
CA LEU A 171 12.91 -1.30 3.27
C LEU A 171 14.42 -1.51 3.54
N PRO A 172 14.84 -2.69 4.02
CA PRO A 172 16.24 -2.95 4.35
C PRO A 172 17.19 -2.75 3.17
N GLU A 173 18.35 -2.16 3.44
CA GLU A 173 19.35 -1.80 2.42
C GLU A 173 19.73 -2.98 1.52
N GLU A 174 19.97 -4.15 2.11
CA GLU A 174 20.27 -5.39 1.39
C GLU A 174 19.16 -5.73 0.37
N TYR A 175 17.90 -5.57 0.75
CA TYR A 175 16.76 -5.82 -0.13
C TYR A 175 16.71 -4.82 -1.29
N CYS A 176 16.94 -3.54 -0.99
CA CYS A 176 17.04 -2.49 -2.00
C CYS A 176 18.18 -2.75 -2.99
N TRP A 177 19.33 -3.24 -2.50
CA TRP A 177 20.47 -3.63 -3.34
C TRP A 177 20.15 -4.82 -4.24
N HIS A 178 19.48 -5.85 -3.72
CA HIS A 178 19.06 -7.00 -4.52
C HIS A 178 18.07 -6.59 -5.61
N LEU A 179 17.11 -5.72 -5.28
CA LEU A 179 16.15 -5.17 -6.23
C LEU A 179 16.83 -4.32 -7.31
N PHE A 180 17.78 -3.45 -6.93
CA PHE A 180 18.60 -2.68 -7.86
C PHE A 180 19.33 -3.60 -8.84
N ASN A 181 20.09 -4.58 -8.32
CA ASN A 181 20.91 -5.47 -9.14
C ASN A 181 20.05 -6.28 -10.12
N HIS A 182 18.92 -6.80 -9.66
CA HIS A 182 18.02 -7.56 -10.52
C HIS A 182 17.48 -6.70 -11.67
N MET A 183 16.95 -5.51 -11.37
CA MET A 183 16.47 -4.59 -12.41
C MET A 183 17.58 -4.15 -13.37
N TYR A 184 18.77 -3.86 -12.85
CA TYR A 184 19.91 -3.45 -13.65
C TYR A 184 20.34 -4.58 -14.61
N ASN A 185 20.43 -5.81 -14.13
CA ASN A 185 20.77 -6.96 -14.96
C ASN A 185 19.74 -7.19 -16.09
N LEU A 186 18.45 -7.01 -15.82
CA LEU A 186 17.41 -7.07 -16.86
C LEU A 186 17.63 -5.99 -17.93
N GLN A 187 17.97 -4.76 -17.53
CA GLN A 187 18.28 -3.68 -18.49
C GLN A 187 19.50 -4.01 -19.35
N GLN A 188 20.58 -4.55 -18.75
CA GLN A 188 21.79 -4.94 -19.48
C GLN A 188 21.51 -6.08 -20.49
N GLN A 189 20.73 -7.08 -20.09
CA GLN A 189 20.34 -8.18 -20.98
C GLN A 189 19.51 -7.69 -22.17
N HIS A 190 18.57 -6.78 -21.93
CA HIS A 190 17.74 -6.19 -22.98
C HIS A 190 18.57 -5.35 -23.97
N GLN A 191 19.55 -4.57 -23.50
CA GLN A 191 20.45 -3.80 -24.36
C GLN A 191 21.41 -4.68 -25.17
N ALA A 192 21.78 -5.85 -24.63
CA ALA A 192 22.67 -6.80 -25.29
C ALA A 192 21.96 -7.64 -26.38
N GLN A 193 20.63 -7.66 -26.42
CA GLN A 193 19.91 -8.33 -27.50
C GLN A 193 20.09 -7.52 -28.81
N PRO A 194 20.67 -8.10 -29.87
CA PRO A 194 20.83 -7.38 -31.13
C PRO A 194 19.45 -6.98 -31.64
N ILE A 195 19.32 -5.75 -32.12
CA ILE A 195 18.12 -5.26 -32.83
C ILE A 195 17.86 -6.27 -33.95
N ARG A 196 16.90 -7.19 -33.74
CA ARG A 196 16.31 -7.94 -34.84
C ARG A 196 15.54 -6.91 -35.65
N ARG A 197 16.24 -6.30 -36.62
CA ARG A 197 15.61 -5.54 -37.70
C ARG A 197 14.69 -6.53 -38.39
N SER A 198 13.40 -6.42 -38.12
CA SER A 198 12.37 -6.96 -39.00
C SER A 198 12.61 -6.32 -40.36
N ALA A 199 12.95 -7.18 -41.33
CA ALA A 199 12.93 -6.86 -42.75
C ALA A 199 11.48 -6.68 -43.23
#